data_AF-A0A5A7NWV9-F1
#
_entry.id   AF-A0A5A7NWV9-F1
#
_cell.length_a   1.000
_cell.length_b   1.000
_cell.length_c   1.000
_cell.angle_alpha   90.00
_cell.angle_beta   90.00
_cell.angle_gamma   90.00
#
_symmetry.space_group_name_H-M   'P 1'
#
loop_
_entity.id
_entity.type
_entity.pdbx_description
1 polymer ?
#
loop_
_entity_poly.entity_id
_entity_poly.type
_entity_poly.pdbx_seq_one_letter_code
_entity_poly.pdbx_strand_id
1 'polypeptide(L)'
;MAAESSNPPNLKITVHKNPSQSQLSQLGIKSWPKWGCPPGKYQFKYDAQETCYLVRGKVKVHPRNQEEGESVEFGAGDLVVIPKGLSCTWDVSITVDKHYKFDSSSSSSSS
;
A
#
# COMPACT_ATOMS: atom_id res chain seq x y z
N MET A 1 -24.80 -28.82 -7.82
CA MET A 1 -24.31 -28.41 -6.49
C MET A 1 -23.64 -27.07 -6.68
N ALA A 2 -24.17 -26.02 -6.06
CA ALA A 2 -23.57 -24.70 -6.10
C ALA A 2 -22.20 -24.81 -5.41
N ALA A 3 -21.11 -24.63 -6.17
CA ALA A 3 -19.85 -24.33 -5.55
C ALA A 3 -20.02 -22.94 -4.93
N GLU A 4 -20.23 -22.89 -3.62
CA GLU A 4 -19.88 -21.71 -2.82
C GLU A 4 -18.39 -21.46 -3.05
N SER A 5 -18.10 -20.81 -4.17
CA SER A 5 -16.81 -20.21 -4.43
C SER A 5 -16.70 -19.17 -3.34
N SER A 6 -16.02 -19.53 -2.26
CA SER A 6 -15.55 -18.58 -1.28
C SER A 6 -14.59 -17.68 -2.05
N ASN A 7 -15.12 -16.61 -2.66
CA ASN A 7 -14.32 -15.64 -3.37
C ASN A 7 -13.18 -15.27 -2.43
N PRO A 8 -11.89 -15.42 -2.83
CA PRO A 8 -10.82 -14.90 -2.01
C PRO A 8 -11.14 -13.43 -1.72
N PRO A 9 -10.85 -12.92 -0.51
CA PRO A 9 -11.11 -11.53 -0.19
C PRO A 9 -10.56 -10.68 -1.35
N ASN A 10 -11.36 -9.77 -1.88
CA ASN A 10 -10.96 -8.94 -3.01
C ASN A 10 -9.81 -8.02 -2.57
N LEU A 11 -8.59 -8.55 -2.56
CA LEU A 11 -7.37 -7.85 -2.16
C LEU A 11 -7.01 -6.88 -3.29
N LYS A 12 -7.58 -5.68 -3.24
CA LYS A 12 -7.35 -4.61 -4.20
C LYS A 12 -6.63 -3.43 -3.55
N ILE A 13 -5.58 -2.95 -4.22
CA ILE A 13 -4.85 -1.76 -3.80
C ILE A 13 -5.74 -0.55 -4.04
N THR A 14 -5.91 0.30 -3.03
CA THR A 14 -6.68 1.54 -3.14
C THR A 14 -5.73 2.73 -3.20
N VAL A 15 -5.90 3.59 -4.20
CA VAL A 15 -5.11 4.82 -4.38
C VAL A 15 -6.05 6.00 -4.26
N HIS A 16 -5.84 6.83 -3.24
CA HIS A 16 -6.55 8.09 -3.06
C HIS A 16 -5.74 9.22 -3.67
N LYS A 17 -6.23 9.74 -4.80
CA LYS A 17 -5.73 10.97 -5.43
C LYS A 17 -6.20 12.18 -4.62
N ASN A 18 -5.29 13.10 -4.34
CA ASN A 18 -5.58 14.36 -3.63
C ASN A 18 -6.31 14.17 -2.28
N PRO A 19 -5.74 13.42 -1.31
CA PRO A 19 -6.33 13.29 0.01
C PRO A 19 -6.40 14.64 0.73
N SER A 20 -7.50 14.90 1.44
CA SER A 20 -7.67 16.15 2.19
C SER A 20 -6.69 16.25 3.36
N GLN A 21 -6.25 17.47 3.69
CA GLN A 21 -5.31 17.69 4.82
C GLN A 21 -5.83 17.13 6.15
N SER A 22 -7.14 17.26 6.41
CA SER A 22 -7.75 16.70 7.62
C SER A 22 -7.57 15.19 7.72
N GLN A 23 -7.73 14.45 6.60
CA GLN A 23 -7.53 13.01 6.56
C GLN A 23 -6.07 12.64 6.85
N LEU A 24 -5.12 13.30 6.19
CA LEU A 24 -3.69 13.07 6.42
C LEU A 24 -3.29 13.37 7.87
N SER A 25 -3.86 14.43 8.46
CA SER A 25 -3.61 14.80 9.85
C SER A 25 -4.23 13.79 10.84
N GLN A 26 -5.45 13.33 10.57
CA GLN A 26 -6.13 12.30 11.37
C GLN A 26 -5.36 10.97 11.36
N LEU A 27 -4.84 10.59 10.19
CA LEU A 27 -3.97 9.42 10.04
C LEU A 27 -2.64 9.58 10.79
N GLY A 28 -2.22 10.82 11.04
CA GLY A 28 -0.96 11.13 11.70
C GLY A 28 0.26 10.81 10.83
N ILE A 29 0.17 11.00 9.51
CA ILE A 29 1.26 10.67 8.56
C ILE A 29 2.61 11.30 8.93
N LYS A 30 2.58 12.44 9.62
CA LYS A 30 3.78 13.14 10.11
C LYS A 30 4.54 12.35 11.17
N SER A 31 3.85 11.48 11.91
CA SER A 31 4.43 10.60 12.93
C SER A 31 4.90 9.26 12.35
N TRP A 32 4.47 8.93 11.13
CA TRP A 32 4.83 7.67 10.51
C TRP A 32 6.31 7.65 10.12
N PRO A 33 6.97 6.49 10.19
CA PRO A 33 8.34 6.34 9.73
C PRO A 33 8.46 6.68 8.25
N LYS A 34 9.59 7.31 7.89
CA LYS A 34 9.95 7.57 6.51
C LYS A 34 10.66 6.36 5.93
N TRP A 35 10.31 6.03 4.70
CA TRP A 35 11.00 5.01 3.92
C TRP A 35 11.39 5.59 2.57
N GLY A 36 12.63 5.35 2.18
CA GLY A 36 13.16 5.75 0.90
C GLY A 36 13.87 4.60 0.22
N CYS A 37 13.70 4.50 -1.10
CA CYS A 37 14.30 3.43 -1.88
C CYS A 37 14.67 3.89 -3.29
N PRO A 38 15.87 3.52 -3.80
CA PRO A 38 16.31 3.89 -5.14
C PRO A 38 15.50 3.18 -6.24
N PRO A 39 15.54 3.69 -7.48
CA PRO A 39 14.86 3.09 -8.62
C PRO A 39 15.32 1.65 -8.88
N GLY A 40 14.35 0.77 -9.11
CA GLY A 40 14.56 -0.68 -9.22
C GLY A 40 13.26 -1.47 -9.02
N LYS A 41 13.35 -2.80 -9.17
CA LYS A 41 12.23 -3.73 -8.98
C LYS A 41 12.36 -4.47 -7.65
N TYR A 42 11.33 -4.41 -6.83
CA TYR A 42 11.32 -5.00 -5.49
C TYR A 42 10.04 -5.81 -5.28
N GLN A 43 10.17 -7.03 -4.76
CA GLN A 43 9.04 -7.87 -4.44
C GLN A 43 8.69 -7.71 -2.97
N PHE A 44 7.44 -7.33 -2.70
CA PHE A 44 6.94 -7.15 -1.34
C PHE A 44 5.77 -8.07 -1.07
N LYS A 45 5.76 -8.62 0.15
CA LYS A 45 4.67 -9.41 0.69
C LYS A 45 4.15 -8.69 1.93
N TYR A 46 2.85 -8.41 1.94
CA TYR A 46 2.22 -7.67 3.01
C TYR A 46 1.52 -8.65 3.96
N ASP A 47 2.12 -8.92 5.12
CA ASP A 47 1.51 -9.77 6.15
C ASP A 47 0.50 -9.03 7.04
N ALA A 48 0.38 -7.70 6.87
CA ALA A 48 -0.63 -6.83 7.49
C ALA A 48 -1.06 -5.73 6.50
N GLN A 49 -2.17 -5.05 6.79
CA GLN A 49 -2.58 -3.91 5.96
C GLN A 49 -1.55 -2.79 6.13
N GLU A 50 -0.93 -2.36 5.02
CA GLU A 50 -0.04 -1.21 5.01
C GLU A 50 -0.78 -0.02 4.41
N THR A 51 -0.79 1.10 5.13
CA THR A 51 -1.13 2.39 4.53
C THR A 51 0.15 3.18 4.35
N CYS A 52 0.39 3.66 3.14
CA CYS A 52 1.54 4.50 2.85
C CYS A 52 1.15 5.73 2.03
N TYR A 53 1.80 6.85 2.33
CA TYR A 53 1.61 8.12 1.64
C TYR A 53 2.88 8.49 0.89
N LEU A 54 2.80 8.60 -0.43
CA LEU A 54 3.95 9.00 -1.22
C LEU A 54 4.14 10.51 -1.13
N VAL A 55 5.30 10.92 -0.64
CA VAL A 55 5.71 12.32 -0.59
C VAL A 55 6.39 12.71 -1.89
N ARG A 56 7.29 11.85 -2.40
CA ARG A 56 8.04 12.07 -3.64
C ARG A 56 8.31 10.75 -4.38
N GLY A 57 8.56 10.87 -5.68
CA GLY A 57 8.91 9.74 -6.55
C GLY A 57 7.73 9.18 -7.33
N LYS A 58 8.00 8.08 -8.04
CA LYS A 58 7.02 7.41 -8.91
C LYS A 58 7.22 5.91 -8.86
N VAL A 59 6.12 5.20 -8.60
CA VAL A 59 6.10 3.73 -8.48
C VAL A 59 4.93 3.17 -9.26
N LYS A 60 5.18 2.02 -9.88
CA LYS A 60 4.14 1.18 -10.46
C LYS A 60 4.11 -0.15 -9.75
N VAL A 61 2.95 -0.51 -9.22
CA VAL A 61 2.76 -1.77 -8.49
C VAL A 61 2.05 -2.77 -9.37
N HIS A 62 2.61 -3.98 -9.43
CA HIS A 62 2.09 -5.12 -10.19
C HIS A 62 1.61 -6.20 -9.22
N PRO A 63 0.32 -6.20 -8.85
CA PRO A 63 -0.28 -7.20 -7.98
C PRO A 63 -0.38 -8.56 -8.67
N ARG A 64 -0.05 -9.63 -7.94
CA ARG A 64 0.01 -11.00 -8.49
C ARG A 64 -1.36 -11.63 -8.69
N ASN A 65 -2.36 -11.16 -7.96
CA ASN A 65 -3.71 -11.70 -7.89
C ASN A 65 -4.71 -10.98 -8.80
N GLN A 66 -4.27 -10.02 -9.62
CA GLN A 66 -5.12 -9.37 -10.62
C GLN A 66 -4.86 -9.95 -12.02
N GLU A 67 -5.80 -9.75 -12.95
CA GLU A 67 -5.65 -10.15 -14.35
C GLU A 67 -4.43 -9.48 -15.00
N GLU A 68 -3.84 -10.16 -15.98
CA GLU A 68 -2.65 -9.70 -16.69
C GLU A 68 -2.92 -8.32 -17.34
N GLY A 69 -2.37 -7.26 -16.75
CA GLY A 69 -2.52 -5.88 -17.23
C GLY A 69 -2.99 -4.86 -16.18
N GLU A 70 -3.57 -5.30 -15.06
CA GLU A 70 -4.00 -4.38 -13.99
C GLU A 70 -2.81 -3.96 -13.09
N SER A 71 -2.03 -2.98 -13.57
CA SER A 71 -0.99 -2.32 -12.77
C SER A 71 -1.52 -1.04 -12.12
N VAL A 72 -1.07 -0.76 -10.90
CA VAL A 72 -1.48 0.44 -10.15
C VAL A 72 -0.32 1.44 -10.14
N GLU A 73 -0.52 2.60 -10.75
CA GLU A 73 0.50 3.67 -10.80
C GLU A 73 0.12 4.82 -9.87
N PHE A 74 1.07 5.21 -9.02
CA PHE A 74 0.89 6.30 -8.06
C PHE A 74 2.21 7.04 -7.82
N GLY A 75 2.10 8.27 -7.32
CA GLY A 75 3.24 9.16 -7.15
C GLY A 75 3.12 10.06 -5.93
N ALA A 76 4.01 11.04 -5.88
CA ALA A 76 4.00 12.12 -4.91
C ALA A 76 2.60 12.74 -4.74
N GLY A 77 2.09 12.78 -3.50
CA GLY A 77 0.77 13.32 -3.17
C GLY A 77 -0.33 12.27 -3.00
N ASP A 78 -0.09 11.02 -3.40
CA ASP A 78 -1.10 9.96 -3.38
C ASP A 78 -1.01 9.10 -2.11
N LEU A 79 -2.16 8.73 -1.55
CA LEU A 79 -2.26 7.79 -0.44
C LEU A 79 -2.63 6.40 -0.96
N VAL A 80 -1.83 5.40 -0.62
CA VAL A 80 -1.98 4.01 -1.09
C VAL A 80 -2.25 3.10 0.10
N VAL A 81 -3.33 2.32 0.00
CA VAL A 81 -3.71 1.31 1.00
C VAL A 81 -3.56 -0.08 0.39
N ILE A 82 -2.75 -0.90 1.04
CA ILE A 82 -2.40 -2.24 0.60
C ILE A 82 -2.97 -3.23 1.60
N PRO A 83 -3.89 -4.12 1.18
CA PRO A 83 -4.53 -5.03 2.10
C PRO A 83 -3.58 -6.15 2.57
N LYS A 84 -3.83 -6.66 3.77
CA LYS A 84 -3.14 -7.81 4.35
C LYS A 84 -3.26 -9.03 3.42
N GLY A 85 -2.16 -9.73 3.22
CA GLY A 85 -2.04 -10.93 2.38
C GLY A 85 -1.74 -10.64 0.91
N LEU A 86 -1.72 -9.37 0.48
CA LEU A 86 -1.40 -9.03 -0.91
C LEU A 86 0.09 -9.25 -1.20
N SER A 87 0.40 -9.80 -2.37
CA SER A 87 1.75 -9.90 -2.90
C SER A 87 1.85 -9.16 -4.22
N CYS A 88 2.81 -8.23 -4.32
CA CYS A 88 2.98 -7.40 -5.50
C CYS A 88 4.44 -7.02 -5.73
N THR A 89 4.75 -6.64 -6.97
CA THR A 89 6.09 -6.15 -7.34
C THR A 89 6.03 -4.64 -7.51
N TRP A 90 6.88 -3.92 -6.79
CA TRP A 90 7.08 -2.48 -6.91
C TRP A 90 8.13 -2.21 -7.98
N ASP A 91 7.75 -1.50 -9.03
CA ASP A 91 8.63 -1.00 -10.08
C ASP A 91 8.85 0.49 -9.85
N VAL A 92 10.00 0.82 -9.27
CA VAL A 92 10.37 2.18 -8.89
C VAL A 92 11.12 2.84 -10.04
N SER A 93 10.49 3.80 -10.70
CA SER A 93 11.16 4.58 -11.76
C SER A 93 12.00 5.72 -11.21
N ILE A 94 11.56 6.33 -10.10
CA ILE A 94 12.22 7.47 -9.46
C ILE A 94 12.28 7.17 -7.96
N THR A 95 13.41 7.52 -7.32
CA THR A 95 13.61 7.39 -5.87
C THR A 95 12.35 7.78 -5.11
N VAL A 96 11.86 6.84 -4.31
CA VAL A 96 10.62 6.98 -3.55
C VAL A 96 10.93 7.60 -2.22
N ASP A 97 10.08 8.51 -1.77
CA ASP A 97 10.00 8.93 -0.39
C ASP A 97 8.54 8.82 0.04
N LYS A 98 8.27 7.92 1.00
CA LYS A 98 6.92 7.68 1.50
C LYS A 98 6.91 7.53 3.01
N HIS A 99 5.80 7.90 3.61
CA HIS A 99 5.46 7.53 4.97
C HIS A 99 4.68 6.23 4.95
N TYR A 100 4.98 5.27 5.81
CA TYR A 100 4.26 3.99 5.85
C TYR A 100 3.84 3.66 7.28
N LYS A 101 2.73 2.94 7.42
CA LYS A 101 2.23 2.42 8.68
C LYS A 101 1.59 1.06 8.45
N PHE A 102 1.99 0.08 9.24
CA PHE A 102 1.33 -1.22 9.30
C PHE A 102 0.23 -1.20 10.35
N ASP A 103 -0.90 -1.81 10.01
CA ASP A 103 -1.92 -2.15 10.98
C ASP A 103 -1.41 -3.33 11.80
N SER A 104 -0.68 -3.02 12.87
CA SER A 104 -0.33 -4.01 13.87
C SER A 104 -1.62 -4.33 14.63
N SER A 105 -2.34 -5.37 14.19
CA SER A 105 -3.31 -6.06 15.04
C SER A 105 -2.56 -6.83 16.14
N SER A 106 -1.81 -6.10 16.97
CA SER A 106 -1.46 -6.56 18.30
C SER A 106 -2.48 -5.94 19.22
N SER A 107 -3.37 -6.80 19.73
CA SER A 107 -3.89 -6.63 21.08
C SER A 107 -2.70 -6.44 22.00
N SER A 108 -2.26 -5.20 22.21
CA SER A 108 -1.65 -4.85 23.48
C SER A 108 -2.79 -4.88 24.48
N SER A 109 -3.00 -6.06 25.07
CA SER A 109 -3.31 -6.08 26.49
C SER A 109 -2.22 -5.27 27.16
N SER A 110 -2.55 -4.03 27.53
CA SER A 110 -1.78 -3.29 28.52
C SER A 110 -1.79 -4.11 29.81
N SER A 111 -0.61 -4.36 30.36
CA SER A 111 -0.38 -4.34 31.79
C SER A 111 0.99 -3.73 32.01
#